data_AF-A0A5C4PS39-F1
#
_entry.id   AF-A0A5C4PS39-F1
#
_cell.length_a   1.000
_cell.length_b   1.000
_cell.length_c   1.000
_cell.angle_alpha   90.00
_cell.angle_beta   90.00
_cell.angle_gamma   90.00
#
_symmetry.space_group_name_H-M   'P 1'
#
loop_
_entity.id
_entity.type
_entity.pdbx_description
1 polymer ?
#
loop_
_entity_poly.entity_id
_entity_poly.type
_entity_poly.pdbx_seq_one_letter_code
_entity_poly.pdbx_strand_id
1 'polypeptide(L)'
;MARNELTKNARAIADLIYRKSAGRTHKELAEKVGISESQFSRVFMQYVDMYAVIIDELNIDVIDGEELKALKVFAKKGLGQ
;
A
#
# COMPACT_ATOMS: atom_id res chain seq x y z
N MET A 1 5.74 11.75 -11.90
CA MET A 1 4.32 11.63 -12.29
C MET A 1 3.53 12.47 -11.31
N ALA A 2 2.63 13.30 -11.80
CA ALA A 2 1.80 14.10 -10.93
C ALA A 2 0.63 13.24 -10.44
N ARG A 3 0.25 13.33 -9.17
CA ARG A 3 -0.77 12.45 -8.54
C ARG A 3 -2.15 12.50 -9.21
N ASN A 4 -2.43 13.58 -9.94
CA ASN A 4 -3.62 13.75 -10.77
C ASN A 4 -3.64 12.85 -12.02
N GLU A 5 -2.50 12.32 -12.44
CA GLU A 5 -2.34 11.41 -13.58
C GLU A 5 -2.63 9.95 -13.21
N LEU A 6 -2.75 9.63 -11.91
CA LEU A 6 -3.12 8.30 -11.44
C LEU A 6 -4.58 7.97 -11.77
N THR A 7 -4.84 6.74 -12.19
CA THR A 7 -6.19 6.18 -12.25
C THR A 7 -6.85 6.22 -10.87
N LYS A 8 -8.18 6.07 -10.84
CA LYS A 8 -8.92 6.03 -9.57
C LYS A 8 -8.43 4.89 -8.65
N ASN A 9 -8.11 3.73 -9.23
CA ASN A 9 -7.68 2.56 -8.46
C ASN A 9 -6.22 2.69 -7.99
N ALA A 10 -5.30 3.12 -8.87
CA ALA A 10 -3.92 3.43 -8.47
C ALA A 10 -3.88 4.48 -7.35
N ARG A 11 -4.74 5.51 -7.39
CA ARG A 11 -4.85 6.48 -6.31
C ARG A 11 -5.30 5.84 -4.99
N ALA A 12 -6.30 4.96 -5.03
CA ALA A 12 -6.77 4.25 -3.84
C ALA A 12 -5.68 3.33 -3.23
N ILE A 13 -4.90 2.66 -4.08
CA ILE A 13 -3.75 1.84 -3.66
C ILE A 13 -2.69 2.71 -2.99
N ALA A 14 -2.31 3.83 -3.61
CA ALA A 14 -1.35 4.77 -3.03
C ALA A 14 -1.84 5.30 -1.67
N ASP A 15 -3.11 5.72 -1.58
CA ASP A 15 -3.72 6.20 -0.34
C ASP A 15 -3.73 5.13 0.76
N LEU A 16 -3.94 3.86 0.41
CA LEU A 16 -3.84 2.75 1.35
C LEU A 16 -2.42 2.60 1.88
N ILE A 17 -1.41 2.62 0.99
CA ILE A 17 0.01 2.53 1.38
C ILE A 17 0.39 3.69 2.31
N TYR A 18 0.02 4.93 1.98
CA TYR A 18 0.30 6.11 2.81
C TYR A 18 -0.32 6.00 4.22
N ARG A 19 -1.60 5.59 4.30
CA ARG A 19 -2.28 5.45 5.60
C ARG A 19 -1.61 4.39 6.47
N LYS A 20 -1.19 3.26 5.88
CA LYS A 20 -0.56 2.17 6.62
C LYS A 20 0.91 2.45 6.94
N SER A 21 1.62 3.22 6.10
CA SER A 21 2.98 3.66 6.38
C SER A 21 3.03 4.71 7.49
N ALA A 22 1.99 5.52 7.70
CA ALA A 22 1.93 6.51 8.77
C ALA A 22 2.06 5.91 10.19
N GLY A 23 1.70 4.63 10.35
CA GLY A 23 1.89 3.89 11.60
C GLY A 23 3.31 3.33 11.80
N ARG A 24 4.25 3.62 10.89
CA ARG A 24 5.65 3.19 10.92
C ARG A 24 6.56 4.40 10.74
N THR A 25 7.74 4.35 11.33
CA THR A 25 8.74 5.38 11.07
C THR A 25 9.39 5.15 9.71
N HIS A 26 9.75 6.23 9.01
CA HIS A 26 10.54 6.13 7.78
C HIS A 26 11.85 5.37 7.99
N LYS A 27 12.46 5.47 9.18
CA LYS A 27 13.62 4.68 9.59
C LYS A 27 13.37 3.18 9.49
N GLU A 28 12.32 2.66 10.14
CA GLU A 28 11.99 1.23 10.13
C GLU A 28 11.73 0.71 8.71
N LEU A 29 11.04 1.52 7.88
CA LEU A 29 10.77 1.15 6.50
C LEU A 29 12.04 1.18 5.64
N ALA A 30 12.88 2.19 5.81
CA ALA A 30 14.16 2.32 5.09
C ALA A 30 15.11 1.16 5.40
N GLU A 31 15.23 0.78 6.68
CA GLU A 31 16.02 -0.38 7.12
C GLU A 31 15.56 -1.68 6.43
N LYS A 32 14.25 -1.91 6.32
CA LYS A 32 13.71 -3.09 5.61
C LYS A 32 13.96 -3.07 4.11
N VAL A 33 13.92 -1.90 3.50
CA VAL A 33 14.15 -1.72 2.05
C VAL A 33 15.65 -1.76 1.72
N GLY A 34 16.52 -1.56 2.71
CA GLY A 34 17.97 -1.55 2.52
C GLY A 34 18.52 -0.23 1.99
N ILE A 35 17.84 0.89 2.26
CA ILE A 35 18.30 2.24 1.90
C ILE A 35 18.38 3.14 3.13
N SER A 36 19.06 4.29 3.02
CA SER A 36 19.11 5.22 4.15
C SER A 36 17.76 5.91 4.38
N GLU A 37 17.47 6.27 5.62
CA GLU A 37 16.24 7.00 5.98
C GLU A 37 16.10 8.32 5.20
N SER A 38 17.22 9.01 4.95
CA SER A 38 17.22 10.27 4.19
C SER A 38 16.89 10.06 2.71
N GLN A 39 17.41 8.98 2.10
CA GLN A 39 17.04 8.59 0.74
C GLN A 39 15.56 8.18 0.70
N PHE A 40 15.14 7.30 1.61
CA PHE A 40 13.75 6.84 1.70
C PHE A 40 12.77 8.01 1.81
N SER A 41 12.99 8.93 2.74
CA SER A 41 12.09 10.07 2.95
C SER A 41 11.95 10.98 1.74
N ARG A 42 13.00 11.11 0.91
CA ARG A 42 12.98 11.93 -0.31
C ARG A 42 12.18 11.27 -1.44
N VAL A 43 12.28 9.95 -1.57
CA VAL A 43 11.75 9.20 -2.72
C VAL A 43 10.42 8.49 -2.42
N PHE A 44 10.05 8.38 -1.14
CA PHE A 44 8.92 7.57 -0.69
C PHE A 44 7.64 7.87 -1.47
N MET A 45 7.22 9.14 -1.53
CA MET A 45 5.98 9.50 -2.22
C MET A 45 6.01 9.14 -3.72
N GLN A 46 7.13 9.41 -4.38
CA GLN A 46 7.29 9.12 -5.79
C GLN A 46 7.25 7.61 -6.06
N TYR A 47 7.88 6.81 -5.20
CA TYR A 47 7.89 5.36 -5.32
C TYR A 47 6.52 4.76 -5.04
N VAL A 48 5.79 5.24 -4.02
CA VAL A 48 4.42 4.80 -3.73
C VAL A 48 3.53 5.01 -4.95
N ASP A 49 3.58 6.18 -5.57
CA ASP A 49 2.77 6.48 -6.75
C ASP A 49 3.15 5.58 -7.94
N MET A 50 4.45 5.34 -8.17
CA MET A 50 4.91 4.42 -9.22
C MET A 50 4.47 2.97 -8.98
N TYR A 51 4.62 2.46 -7.75
CA TYR A 51 4.20 1.10 -7.42
C TYR A 51 2.68 0.94 -7.52
N ALA A 52 1.92 1.96 -7.14
CA ALA A 52 0.47 1.92 -7.25
C ALA A 52 -0.01 1.80 -8.71
N VAL A 53 0.66 2.49 -9.66
CA VAL A 53 0.41 2.32 -11.09
C VAL A 53 0.72 0.90 -11.55
N ILE A 54 1.88 0.36 -11.16
CA ILE A 54 2.28 -1.00 -11.56
C ILE A 54 1.28 -2.04 -11.02
N ILE A 55 0.84 -1.90 -9.77
CA ILE A 55 -0.14 -2.79 -9.14
C ILE A 55 -1.48 -2.73 -9.88
N ASP A 56 -1.95 -1.52 -10.21
CA ASP A 56 -3.19 -1.32 -10.95
C ASP A 56 -3.11 -1.92 -12.36
N GLU A 57 -2.03 -1.64 -13.09
CA GLU A 57 -1.80 -2.15 -14.45
C GLU A 57 -1.72 -3.68 -14.50
N LEU A 58 -1.11 -4.29 -13.48
CA LEU A 58 -1.03 -5.75 -13.34
C LEU A 58 -2.29 -6.38 -12.75
N ASN A 59 -3.31 -5.57 -12.46
CA ASN A 59 -4.59 -6.00 -11.88
C ASN A 59 -4.40 -6.80 -10.59
N ILE A 60 -3.50 -6.33 -9.72
CA ILE A 60 -3.20 -6.93 -8.42
C ILE A 60 -4.07 -6.26 -7.36
N ASP A 61 -4.88 -7.06 -6.67
CA ASP A 61 -5.67 -6.58 -5.54
C ASP A 61 -4.79 -6.38 -4.30
N VAL A 62 -4.77 -5.14 -3.79
CA VAL A 62 -4.14 -4.80 -2.51
C VAL A 62 -5.22 -4.63 -1.47
N ILE A 63 -5.21 -5.51 -0.47
CA ILE A 63 -6.13 -5.45 0.66
C ILE A 63 -5.37 -5.27 1.94
N ASP A 64 -5.94 -4.50 2.87
CA ASP A 64 -5.36 -4.40 4.19
C ASP A 64 -5.43 -5.75 4.93
N GLY A 65 -4.40 -6.05 5.72
CA GLY A 65 -4.33 -7.30 6.47
C GLY A 65 -5.45 -7.46 7.51
N GLU A 66 -5.97 -6.37 8.08
CA GLU A 66 -7.10 -6.41 9.03
C GLU A 66 -8.42 -6.61 8.29
N GLU A 67 -8.62 -5.93 7.16
CA GLU A 67 -9.76 -6.15 6.26
C GLU A 67 -9.79 -7.59 5.74
N LEU A 68 -8.64 -8.15 5.34
CA LEU A 68 -8.52 -9.54 4.92
C LEU A 68 -8.89 -10.51 6.05
N LYS A 69 -8.49 -10.21 7.30
CA LYS A 69 -8.91 -11.02 8.47
C LYS A 69 -10.42 -10.95 8.67
N ALA A 70 -11.01 -9.77 8.57
CA ALA A 70 -12.46 -9.58 8.71
C ALA A 70 -13.23 -10.37 7.62
N LEU A 71 -12.78 -10.30 6.37
CA LEU A 71 -13.35 -11.07 5.26
C LEU A 71 -13.23 -12.58 5.50
N LYS A 72 -12.09 -13.06 6.01
CA LYS A 72 -11.91 -14.48 6.38
C LYS A 72 -12.88 -14.90 7.48
N VAL A 73 -13.11 -14.06 8.49
CA VAL A 73 -14.08 -14.36 9.56
C VAL A 73 -15.51 -14.38 9.02
N PHE A 74 -15.87 -13.42 8.17
CA PHE A 74 -17.19 -13.37 7.54
C PHE A 74 -17.42 -14.60 6.66
N ALA A 75 -16.44 -14.98 5.84
CA ALA A 75 -16.51 -16.16 4.99
C ALA A 75 -16.69 -17.45 5.81
N LYS A 76 -15.96 -17.61 6.92
CA LYS A 76 -16.13 -18.77 7.83
C LYS A 76 -17.56 -18.85 8.39
N LYS A 77 -18.08 -17.74 8.90
CA LYS A 77 -19.46 -17.65 9.41
C LYS A 77 -20.51 -17.93 8.34
N GLY A 78 -20.30 -17.41 7.12
CA GLY A 78 -21.22 -17.63 5.99
C GLY A 78 -21.19 -19.07 5.45
N LEU A 79 -20.05 -19.76 5.57
CA LEU A 79 -19.88 -21.17 5.20
C LEU A 79 -20.30 -22.14 6.32
N GLY A 80 -20.75 -21.64 7.47
CA GLY A 80 -21.19 -22.46 8.60
C GLY A 80 -20.08 -23.27 9.28
N GLN A 81 -18.82 -22.83 9.17
CA GLN A 81 -17.65 -23.43 9.83
C GLN A 81 -17.20 -22.66 11.07
#